data_AF-A0A7V1JEH3-F1
#
_entry.id   AF-A0A7V1JEH3-F1
#
_cell.length_a   1.000
_cell.length_b   1.000
_cell.length_c   1.000
_cell.angle_alpha   90.00
_cell.angle_beta   90.00
_cell.angle_gamma   90.00
#
_symmetry.space_group_name_H-M   'P 1'
#
loop_
_entity.id
_entity.type
_entity.pdbx_description
1 polymer ?
#
loop_
_entity_poly.entity_id
_entity_poly.type
_entity_poly.pdbx_seq_one_letter_code
_entity_poly.pdbx_strand_id
1 'polypeptide(L)'
;MEGFKGDINDYINAPRRSGGKWVPHFLIDFDKDNCISCCRCIKVCPGGVYGLEDEGDKMIIRIESMDDCIGDMSCEKVCPKNKTMHLHKFAPLTK
;
A
#
# COMPACT_ATOMS: atom_id res chain seq x y z
N MET A 1 2.58 -14.83 -1.29
CA MET A 1 1.28 -14.30 -0.85
C MET A 1 0.25 -15.37 -1.15
N GLU A 2 -0.42 -15.91 -0.13
CA GLU A 2 -1.65 -16.65 -0.38
C GLU A 2 -2.62 -15.69 -1.07
N GLY A 3 -3.03 -16.02 -2.29
CA GLY A 3 -3.92 -15.20 -3.07
C GLY A 3 -5.30 -15.06 -2.39
N PHE A 4 -6.12 -14.17 -2.92
CA PHE A 4 -7.54 -14.08 -2.59
C PHE A 4 -8.17 -15.48 -2.57
N LYS A 5 -8.70 -15.91 -1.42
CA LYS A 5 -9.41 -17.18 -1.22
C LYS A 5 -10.75 -16.86 -0.58
N GLY A 6 -11.86 -17.28 -1.19
CA GLY A 6 -13.20 -17.08 -0.62
C GLY A 6 -14.10 -16.17 -1.45
N ASP A 7 -15.19 -15.70 -0.84
CA ASP A 7 -16.18 -14.83 -1.47
C ASP A 7 -15.77 -13.36 -1.30
N ILE A 8 -16.07 -12.52 -2.30
CA ILE A 8 -15.79 -11.07 -2.21
C ILE A 8 -16.51 -10.39 -1.05
N ASN A 9 -17.62 -10.97 -0.59
CA ASN A 9 -18.39 -10.49 0.53
C ASN A 9 -17.77 -10.85 1.89
N ASP A 10 -16.72 -11.66 1.94
CA ASP A 10 -15.97 -11.97 3.17
C ASP A 10 -14.94 -10.87 3.53
N TYR A 11 -14.74 -9.90 2.63
CA TYR A 11 -13.72 -8.86 2.74
C TYR A 11 -14.29 -7.44 2.62
N ILE A 12 -13.52 -6.46 3.11
CA ILE A 12 -13.79 -5.05 2.82
C ILE A 12 -13.83 -4.86 1.31
N ASN A 13 -14.89 -4.23 0.82
CA ASN A 13 -15.08 -3.96 -0.59
C ASN A 13 -15.38 -2.49 -0.84
N ALA A 14 -15.01 -2.02 -2.03
CA ALA A 14 -15.33 -0.69 -2.53
C ALA A 14 -15.99 -0.79 -3.91
N PRO A 15 -16.77 0.23 -4.32
CA PRO A 15 -17.43 0.24 -5.61
C PRO A 15 -16.47 0.65 -6.74
N ARG A 16 -16.65 0.07 -7.92
CA ARG A 16 -16.10 0.58 -9.19
C ARG A 16 -17.14 1.48 -9.86
N ARG A 17 -16.70 2.33 -10.79
CA ARG A 17 -17.60 3.17 -11.60
C ARG A 17 -18.70 2.38 -12.30
N SER A 18 -18.45 1.12 -12.67
CA SER A 18 -19.43 0.23 -13.31
C SER A 18 -20.46 -0.38 -12.34
N GLY A 19 -20.38 -0.10 -11.04
CA GLY A 19 -21.20 -0.72 -9.99
C GLY A 19 -20.65 -2.06 -9.47
N GLY A 20 -19.61 -2.62 -10.10
CA GLY A 20 -18.94 -3.83 -9.60
C GLY A 20 -18.18 -3.58 -8.30
N LYS A 21 -18.04 -4.60 -7.44
CA LYS A 21 -17.22 -4.54 -6.22
C LYS A 21 -15.75 -4.81 -6.53
N TRP A 22 -14.84 -4.28 -5.71
CA TRP A 22 -13.44 -4.67 -5.67
C TRP A 22 -12.95 -4.76 -4.24
N VAL A 23 -11.95 -5.62 -3.99
CA VAL A 23 -11.33 -5.80 -2.67
C VAL A 23 -10.00 -5.02 -2.64
N PRO A 24 -9.90 -3.96 -1.84
CA PRO A 24 -8.65 -3.23 -1.66
C PRO A 24 -7.59 -4.09 -0.94
N HIS A 25 -6.31 -3.82 -1.22
CA HIS A 25 -5.21 -4.41 -0.46
C HIS A 25 -4.49 -3.33 0.32
N PHE A 26 -4.67 -3.32 1.63
CA PHE A 26 -4.16 -2.29 2.52
C PHE A 26 -2.71 -2.55 2.88
N LEU A 27 -1.93 -1.47 3.00
CA LEU A 27 -0.55 -1.54 3.45
C LEU A 27 -0.55 -1.98 4.92
N ILE A 28 0.23 -3.01 5.23
CA ILE A 28 0.41 -3.49 6.61
C ILE A 28 1.85 -3.38 7.09
N ASP A 29 2.81 -3.27 6.15
CA ASP A 29 4.23 -3.13 6.46
C ASP A 29 4.99 -2.51 5.29
N PHE A 30 6.09 -1.85 5.60
CA PHE A 30 6.99 -1.22 4.63
C PHE A 30 8.45 -1.42 5.05
N ASP A 31 9.23 -2.08 4.20
CA ASP A 31 10.64 -2.37 4.46
C ASP A 31 11.48 -1.10 4.27
N LYS A 32 11.78 -0.39 5.37
CA LYS A 32 12.60 0.82 5.31
C LYS A 32 14.07 0.52 5.04
N ASP A 33 14.57 -0.63 5.51
CA ASP A 33 15.99 -0.99 5.47
C ASP A 33 16.48 -1.22 4.04
N ASN A 34 15.62 -1.80 3.19
CA ASN A 34 15.94 -2.04 1.78
C ASN A 34 15.48 -0.91 0.84
N CYS A 35 14.90 0.17 1.38
CA CYS A 35 14.41 1.29 0.59
C CYS A 35 15.56 2.13 0.03
N ILE A 36 15.47 2.48 -1.26
CA ILE A 36 16.47 3.31 -1.96
C ILE A 36 16.03 4.77 -2.12
N SER A 37 15.00 5.21 -1.38
CA SER A 37 14.49 6.60 -1.40
C SER A 37 14.18 7.17 -2.79
N CYS A 38 13.65 6.36 -3.71
CA CYS A 38 13.33 6.81 -5.07
C CYS A 38 12.05 7.67 -5.20
N CYS A 39 11.33 7.90 -4.11
CA CYS A 39 10.13 8.75 -3.99
C CYS A 39 8.93 8.42 -4.89
N ARG A 40 8.96 7.30 -5.63
CA ARG A 40 7.85 6.94 -6.53
C ARG A 40 6.56 6.63 -5.77
N CYS A 41 6.67 5.97 -4.61
CA CYS A 41 5.52 5.68 -3.75
C CYS A 41 4.81 6.96 -3.27
N ILE A 42 5.57 7.99 -2.87
CA ILE A 42 5.02 9.30 -2.49
C ILE A 42 4.25 9.91 -3.65
N LYS A 43 4.86 9.95 -4.84
CA LYS A 43 4.26 10.60 -6.02
C LYS A 43 2.94 9.95 -6.46
N VAL A 44 2.80 8.63 -6.33
CA VAL A 44 1.62 7.92 -6.84
C VAL A 44 0.59 7.58 -5.78
N CYS A 45 0.89 7.75 -4.49
CA CYS A 45 -0.05 7.38 -3.44
C CYS A 45 -1.16 8.44 -3.32
N PRO A 46 -2.41 8.13 -3.69
CA PRO A 46 -3.51 9.09 -3.59
C PRO A 46 -3.90 9.38 -2.14
N GLY A 47 -3.61 8.45 -1.21
CA GLY A 47 -3.89 8.60 0.21
C GLY A 47 -2.82 9.35 1.01
N GLY A 48 -1.69 9.72 0.40
CA GLY A 48 -0.64 10.46 1.14
C GLY A 48 0.03 9.67 2.27
N VAL A 49 0.02 8.33 2.20
CA VAL A 49 0.57 7.42 3.24
C VAL A 49 2.08 7.62 3.48
N TYR A 50 2.81 8.10 2.48
CA TYR A 50 4.27 8.21 2.50
C TYR A 50 4.72 9.66 2.52
N GLY A 51 5.80 9.94 3.25
CA GLY A 51 6.48 11.23 3.28
C GLY A 51 7.99 11.08 3.25
N LEU A 52 8.67 12.23 3.34
CA LEU A 52 10.12 12.30 3.43
C LEU A 52 10.56 12.71 4.83
N GLU A 53 11.68 12.14 5.27
CA GLU A 53 12.36 12.48 6.51
C GLU A 53 13.85 12.67 6.22
N ASP A 54 14.44 13.67 6.86
CA ASP A 54 15.86 13.99 6.75
C ASP A 54 16.59 13.34 7.92
N GLU A 55 17.46 12.37 7.64
CA GLU A 55 18.35 11.72 8.62
C GLU A 55 19.78 12.29 8.60
N GLY A 56 19.95 13.52 8.09
CA GLY A 56 21.21 14.24 7.99
C GLY A 56 22.04 13.85 6.76
N ASP A 57 22.44 12.57 6.69
CA ASP A 57 23.29 12.09 5.58
C ASP A 57 22.48 11.65 4.35
N LYS A 58 21.15 11.51 4.50
CA LYS A 58 20.24 11.04 3.46
C LYS A 58 18.80 11.44 3.73
N MET A 59 18.02 11.56 2.66
CA MET A 59 16.56 11.59 2.74
C MET A 59 16.02 10.16 2.71
N ILE A 60 15.14 9.82 3.65
CA ILE A 60 14.47 8.52 3.71
C ILE A 60 12.95 8.65 3.51
N ILE A 61 12.33 7.54 3.14
CA ILE A 61 10.87 7.44 3.09
C ILE A 61 10.36 7.12 4.49
N ARG A 62 9.42 7.92 4.99
CA ARG A 62 8.65 7.63 6.21
C ARG A 62 7.19 7.33 5.89
N ILE A 63 6.55 6.62 6.81
CA ILE A 63 5.10 6.40 6.78
C ILE A 63 4.47 7.51 7.62
N GLU A 64 3.62 8.31 6.99
CA GLU A 64 2.87 9.40 7.64
C GLU A 64 1.65 8.84 8.38
N SER A 65 0.87 8.03 7.68
CA SER A 65 -0.38 7.46 8.19
C SER A 65 -0.75 6.23 7.37
N MET A 66 -0.75 5.05 8.00
CA MET A 66 -1.22 3.83 7.34
C MET A 66 -2.74 3.81 7.16
N ASP A 67 -3.46 4.55 8.01
CA ASP A 67 -4.93 4.60 8.01
C ASP A 67 -5.48 5.30 6.76
N ASP A 68 -4.67 6.13 6.08
CA ASP A 68 -5.05 6.78 4.82
C ASP A 68 -4.85 5.88 3.58
N CYS A 69 -4.38 4.64 3.76
CA CYS A 69 -4.22 3.70 2.66
C CYS A 69 -5.58 3.28 2.09
N ILE A 70 -5.88 3.64 0.84
CA ILE A 70 -7.12 3.23 0.16
C ILE A 70 -7.02 1.84 -0.50
N GLY A 71 -5.87 1.19 -0.38
CA GLY A 71 -5.59 -0.16 -0.88
C GLY A 71 -5.57 -0.33 -2.40
N ASP A 72 -5.17 0.71 -3.14
CA ASP A 72 -5.10 0.74 -4.61
C ASP A 72 -3.83 0.08 -5.21
N MET A 73 -2.83 -0.20 -4.36
CA MET A 73 -1.54 -0.83 -4.70
C MET A 73 -0.70 -0.08 -5.75
N SER A 74 -0.94 1.21 -6.03
CA SER A 74 -0.12 1.95 -7.00
C SER A 74 1.34 2.07 -6.57
N CYS A 75 1.59 2.23 -5.26
CA CYS A 75 2.94 2.31 -4.71
C CYS A 75 3.77 1.03 -4.98
N GLU A 76 3.18 -0.15 -4.83
CA GLU A 76 3.83 -1.43 -5.14
C GLU A 76 4.20 -1.54 -6.62
N LYS A 77 3.27 -1.15 -7.52
CA LYS A 77 3.48 -1.24 -8.97
C LYS A 77 4.61 -0.36 -9.47
N VAL A 78 4.86 0.78 -8.85
CA VAL A 78 5.92 1.71 -9.29
C VAL A 78 7.27 1.47 -8.60
N CYS A 79 7.31 0.63 -7.57
CA CYS A 79 8.51 0.39 -6.79
C CYS A 79 9.56 -0.40 -7.61
N PRO A 80 10.76 0.16 -7.85
CA PRO A 80 11.80 -0.53 -8.62
C PRO A 80 12.44 -1.67 -7.84
N LYS A 81 12.29 -1.69 -6.51
CA LYS A 81 12.88 -2.68 -5.60
C LYS A 81 12.01 -3.91 -5.37
N ASN A 82 10.98 -4.11 -6.19
CA ASN A 82 10.08 -5.27 -6.26
C ASN A 82 8.98 -5.33 -5.15
N LYS A 83 8.18 -6.41 -5.20
CA LYS A 83 6.98 -6.65 -4.37
C LYS A 83 7.24 -6.88 -2.88
N THR A 84 8.49 -7.02 -2.42
CA THR A 84 8.77 -7.21 -0.99
C THR A 84 8.81 -5.90 -0.21
N MET A 85 8.88 -4.75 -0.91
CA MET A 85 9.00 -3.44 -0.27
C MET A 85 7.73 -2.96 0.43
N HIS A 86 6.58 -3.19 -0.22
CA HIS A 86 5.28 -2.78 0.29
C HIS A 86 4.47 -4.04 0.55
N LEU A 87 4.23 -4.36 1.81
CA LEU A 87 3.43 -5.53 2.16
C LEU A 87 1.96 -5.12 2.23
N HIS A 88 1.18 -5.54 1.25
CA HIS A 88 -0.26 -5.33 1.23
C HIS A 88 -1.03 -6.61 1.53
N LYS A 89 -2.18 -6.49 2.22
CA LYS A 89 -3.10 -7.60 2.46
C LYS A 89 -4.56 -7.18 2.26
N PHE A 90 -5.38 -8.14 1.87
CA PHE A 90 -6.84 -8.00 1.96
C PHE A 90 -7.24 -7.86 3.43
N ALA A 91 -8.25 -7.04 3.71
CA ALA A 91 -8.85 -6.94 5.04
C ALA A 91 -10.12 -7.80 5.10
N PRO A 92 -10.13 -8.94 5.82
CA PRO A 92 -11.36 -9.71 6.06
C PRO A 92 -12.33 -8.90 6.92
N LEU A 93 -13.65 -9.11 6.74
CA LEU A 93 -14.68 -8.44 7.55
C LEU A 93 -14.75 -8.99 8.98
N THR A 94 -14.36 -10.25 9.17
CA THR A 94 -14.22 -10.87 10.48
C THR A 94 -12.81 -10.60 11.00
N LYS A 95 -12.71 -9.93 12.15
CA LYS A 95 -11.47 -9.81 12.93
C LYS A 95 -11.03 -11.18 13.46
#